data_AF-A0A2B6RLF7-F1
#
_entry.id   AF-A0A2B6RLF7-F1
#
_cell.length_a   1.000
_cell.length_b   1.000
_cell.length_c   1.000
_cell.angle_alpha   90.00
_cell.angle_beta   90.00
_cell.angle_gamma   90.00
#
_symmetry.space_group_name_H-M   'P 1'
#
loop_
_entity.id
_entity.type
_entity.pdbx_description
1 polymer ?
#
loop_
_entity_poly.entity_id
_entity_poly.type
_entity_poly.pdbx_seq_one_letter_code
_entity_poly.pdbx_strand_id
1 'polypeptide(L)'
;MNKQKVFCILLFIFNYLQFQTYSYAEVDVSKLSRVVLNVKDTQNSMYKVYFFTSKETKSDFYLCSGGEDKVYIGDYKFGIQKYGAKEIKIMPLILKGYPLNETKKTVFSVKSKSKIYPDLIVVSNQIDCNTKTGKLYYINKGDLVPVNNSLSFVSSPRFNKSNKLETMNYYNTADFPWVLSTYSLDLKSGSLKFLDKKSFSFEEGKKIDNNW
;
A
#
# COMPACT_ATOMS: atom_id res chain seq x y z
N MET A 1 47.47 -3.61 38.59
CA MET A 1 46.11 -3.69 37.98
C MET A 1 45.81 -5.15 37.67
N ASN A 2 44.72 -5.71 38.19
CA ASN A 2 44.44 -7.16 38.13
C ASN A 2 44.19 -7.61 36.68
N LYS A 3 44.92 -8.64 36.20
CA LYS A 3 44.86 -9.13 34.80
C LYS A 3 43.44 -9.51 34.36
N GLN A 4 42.61 -10.01 35.29
CA GLN A 4 41.19 -10.30 35.03
C GLN A 4 40.36 -9.05 34.72
N LYS A 5 40.62 -7.91 35.38
CA LYS A 5 39.87 -6.66 35.13
C LYS A 5 40.20 -6.07 33.76
N VAL A 6 41.45 -6.20 33.31
CA VAL A 6 41.88 -5.75 31.98
C VAL A 6 41.23 -6.59 30.87
N PHE A 7 41.13 -7.91 31.07
CA PHE A 7 40.50 -8.82 30.11
C PHE A 7 38.99 -8.56 29.96
N CYS A 8 38.27 -8.31 31.05
CA CYS A 8 36.85 -7.96 31.00
C CYS A 8 36.58 -6.62 30.29
N ILE A 9 37.43 -5.61 30.49
CA ILE A 9 37.31 -4.31 29.83
C ILE A 9 37.57 -4.45 28.32
N LEU A 10 38.59 -5.22 27.93
CA LEU A 10 38.88 -5.48 26.52
C LEU A 10 37.76 -6.27 25.82
N LEU A 11 37.15 -7.25 26.48
CA LEU A 11 35.98 -7.97 25.96
C LEU A 11 34.77 -7.05 25.78
N PHE A 12 34.52 -6.13 26.72
CA PHE A 12 33.44 -5.15 26.60
C PHE A 12 33.68 -4.19 25.43
N ILE A 13 34.90 -3.69 25.27
CA ILE A 13 35.29 -2.79 24.17
C ILE A 13 35.19 -3.52 22.82
N PHE A 14 35.64 -4.77 22.74
CA PHE A 14 35.59 -5.56 21.51
C PHE A 14 34.14 -5.87 21.09
N ASN A 15 33.26 -6.23 22.05
CA ASN A 15 31.83 -6.40 21.77
C ASN A 15 31.17 -5.06 21.38
N TYR A 16 31.51 -3.96 22.07
CA TYR A 16 30.96 -2.64 21.76
C TYR A 16 31.37 -2.14 20.36
N LEU A 17 32.60 -2.44 19.92
CA LEU A 17 33.08 -2.14 18.57
C LEU A 17 32.44 -3.04 17.50
N GLN A 18 32.16 -4.31 17.78
CA GLN A 18 31.45 -5.20 16.85
C GLN A 18 29.99 -4.79 16.63
N PHE A 19 29.35 -4.13 17.60
CA PHE A 19 28.00 -3.59 17.44
C PHE A 19 27.95 -2.28 16.62
N GLN A 20 29.08 -1.60 16.40
CA GLN A 20 29.14 -0.32 15.68
C GLN A 20 29.34 -0.46 14.17
N THR A 21 29.54 -1.68 13.63
CA THR A 21 29.88 -1.86 12.21
C THR A 21 29.00 -2.85 11.44
N TYR A 22 27.72 -2.98 11.81
CA TYR A 22 26.71 -3.38 10.82
C TYR A 22 26.29 -2.13 10.03
N SER A 23 27.19 -1.67 9.16
CA SER A 23 26.79 -0.84 8.04
C SER A 23 25.88 -1.70 7.17
N TYR A 24 24.56 -1.57 7.35
CA TYR A 24 23.63 -2.03 6.33
C TYR A 24 24.05 -1.33 5.06
N ALA A 25 24.57 -2.08 4.08
CA ALA A 25 24.85 -1.56 2.75
C ALA A 25 23.67 -0.67 2.34
N GLU A 26 23.98 0.58 1.98
CA GLU A 26 22.97 1.60 1.72
C GLU A 26 22.05 1.09 0.60
N VAL A 27 20.88 0.58 1.00
CA VAL A 27 19.92 0.01 0.06
C VAL A 27 19.38 1.17 -0.76
N ASP A 28 19.72 1.21 -2.05
CA ASP A 28 19.17 2.21 -2.96
C ASP A 28 17.70 1.91 -3.25
N VAL A 29 16.84 2.30 -2.30
CA VAL A 29 15.40 2.07 -2.32
C VAL A 29 14.78 2.60 -3.62
N SER A 30 15.27 3.72 -4.13
CA SER A 30 14.74 4.32 -5.36
C SER A 30 14.96 3.41 -6.56
N LYS A 31 16.13 2.76 -6.69
CA LYS A 31 16.41 1.81 -7.78
C LYS A 31 15.68 0.48 -7.63
N LEU A 32 15.45 0.03 -6.39
CA LEU A 32 14.77 -1.25 -6.10
C LEU A 32 13.24 -1.15 -6.13
N SER A 33 12.70 0.05 -6.29
CA SER A 33 11.25 0.27 -6.27
C SER A 33 10.60 -0.12 -7.58
N ARG A 34 9.53 -0.91 -7.49
CA ARG A 34 8.65 -1.19 -8.63
C ARG A 34 7.52 -0.18 -8.76
N VAL A 35 7.09 0.39 -7.63
CA VAL A 35 6.05 1.41 -7.61
C VAL A 35 6.50 2.59 -6.76
N VAL A 36 6.29 3.80 -7.28
CA VAL A 36 6.50 5.05 -6.56
C VAL A 36 5.22 5.87 -6.61
N LEU A 37 4.66 6.20 -5.46
CA LEU A 37 3.40 6.94 -5.32
C LEU A 37 3.66 8.30 -4.67
N ASN A 38 3.10 9.37 -5.24
CA ASN A 38 3.17 10.70 -4.63
C ASN A 38 1.90 10.93 -3.83
N VAL A 39 1.93 10.88 -2.50
CA VAL A 39 0.74 10.93 -1.64
C VAL A 39 0.82 12.10 -0.67
N LYS A 40 -0.34 12.67 -0.30
CA LYS A 40 -0.42 13.62 0.80
C LYS A 40 -0.80 12.93 2.12
N ASP A 41 -0.25 13.42 3.22
CA ASP A 41 -0.58 12.96 4.57
C ASP A 41 -1.79 13.69 5.18
N THR A 42 -2.10 13.38 6.44
CA THR A 42 -3.16 14.00 7.25
C THR A 42 -2.98 15.50 7.51
N GLN A 43 -1.78 16.05 7.24
CA GLN A 43 -1.43 17.47 7.39
C GLN A 43 -1.18 18.13 6.03
N ASN A 44 -1.58 17.49 4.93
CA ASN A 44 -1.39 17.96 3.56
C ASN A 44 0.09 18.12 3.14
N SER A 45 1.01 17.49 3.87
CA SER A 45 2.41 17.36 3.47
C SER A 45 2.55 16.27 2.40
N MET A 46 3.38 16.52 1.38
CA MET A 46 3.60 15.59 0.27
C MET A 46 4.73 14.62 0.56
N TYR A 47 4.53 13.37 0.17
CA TYR A 47 5.48 12.26 0.32
C TYR A 47 5.60 11.45 -0.96
N LYS A 48 6.81 10.96 -1.25
CA LYS A 48 7.02 9.81 -2.14
C LYS A 48 6.97 8.54 -1.30
N VAL A 49 6.16 7.59 -1.73
CA VAL A 49 6.04 6.27 -1.13
C VAL A 49 6.53 5.25 -2.13
N TYR A 50 7.59 4.56 -1.73
CA TYR A 50 8.30 3.55 -2.49
C TYR A 50 7.80 2.17 -2.09
N PHE A 51 7.39 1.35 -3.05
CA PHE A 51 7.07 -0.04 -2.85
C PHE A 51 8.15 -0.88 -3.52
N PHE A 52 8.97 -1.54 -2.71
CA PHE A 52 10.25 -2.08 -3.14
C PHE A 52 10.57 -3.42 -2.49
N THR A 53 11.47 -4.18 -3.10
CA THR A 53 12.03 -5.40 -2.55
C THR A 53 13.48 -5.52 -2.99
N SER A 54 14.33 -6.14 -2.16
CA SER A 54 15.71 -6.45 -2.55
C SER A 54 15.82 -7.69 -3.44
N LYS A 55 14.79 -8.55 -3.43
CA LYS A 55 14.74 -9.77 -4.21
C LYS A 55 13.30 -10.11 -4.57
N GLU A 56 13.10 -10.50 -5.82
CA GLU A 56 11.83 -10.97 -6.34
C GLU A 56 12.07 -12.03 -7.42
N THR A 57 11.03 -12.76 -7.75
CA THR A 57 11.03 -13.73 -8.84
C THR A 57 9.90 -13.38 -9.78
N LYS A 58 10.20 -13.28 -11.07
CA LYS A 58 9.18 -13.13 -12.10
C LYS A 58 8.32 -14.40 -12.10
N SER A 59 7.00 -14.22 -12.14
CA SER A 59 6.05 -15.32 -12.20
C SER A 59 5.13 -15.13 -13.40
N ASP A 60 4.76 -16.23 -14.04
CA ASP A 60 3.70 -16.25 -15.05
C ASP A 60 2.34 -16.61 -14.43
N PHE A 61 2.32 -16.87 -13.12
CA PHE A 61 1.13 -17.26 -12.38
C PHE A 61 0.57 -16.08 -11.58
N TYR A 62 -0.59 -15.60 -12.00
CA TYR A 62 -1.45 -14.72 -11.22
C TYR A 62 -2.91 -15.01 -11.57
N LEU A 63 -3.80 -14.84 -10.61
CA LEU A 63 -5.21 -15.20 -10.82
C LEU A 63 -5.78 -14.35 -11.97
N CYS A 64 -6.21 -15.04 -13.03
CA CYS A 64 -6.74 -14.42 -14.25
C CYS A 64 -5.77 -13.45 -14.95
N SER A 65 -4.45 -13.66 -14.81
CA SER A 65 -3.47 -12.97 -15.66
C SER A 65 -3.51 -13.50 -17.09
N GLY A 66 -3.36 -12.60 -18.05
CA GLY A 66 -2.92 -12.98 -19.40
C GLY A 66 -1.43 -13.32 -19.37
N GLY A 67 -0.96 -14.16 -20.30
CA GLY A 67 0.46 -14.56 -20.37
C GLY A 67 1.46 -13.40 -20.58
N GLU A 68 0.98 -12.17 -20.76
CA GLU A 68 1.77 -10.96 -20.92
C GLU A 68 1.86 -10.08 -19.65
N ASP A 69 1.12 -10.42 -18.60
CA ASP A 69 1.16 -9.64 -17.35
C ASP A 69 2.55 -9.73 -16.69
N LYS A 70 3.05 -8.58 -16.23
CA LYS A 70 4.31 -8.51 -15.49
C LYS A 70 4.03 -8.73 -14.01
N VAL A 71 4.26 -9.96 -13.56
CA VAL A 71 4.03 -10.37 -12.18
C VAL A 71 5.36 -10.71 -11.51
N TYR A 72 5.57 -10.15 -10.32
CA TYR A 72 6.76 -10.37 -9.51
C TYR A 72 6.37 -10.75 -8.09
N ILE A 73 6.93 -11.85 -7.59
CA ILE A 73 6.68 -12.34 -6.23
C ILE A 73 7.89 -12.00 -5.37
N GLY A 74 7.67 -11.31 -4.25
CA GLY A 74 8.74 -10.92 -3.34
C GLY A 74 8.25 -10.43 -1.98
N ASP A 75 9.20 -10.21 -1.07
CA ASP A 75 8.94 -9.65 0.26
C ASP A 75 9.01 -8.12 0.19
N TYR A 76 7.91 -7.51 -0.22
CA TYR A 76 7.86 -6.07 -0.46
C TYR A 76 7.76 -5.26 0.84
N LYS A 77 8.40 -4.09 0.83
CA LYS A 77 8.43 -3.11 1.91
C LYS A 77 8.00 -1.75 1.41
N PHE A 78 7.72 -0.86 2.36
CA PHE A 78 7.47 0.55 2.09
C PHE A 78 8.66 1.42 2.50
N GLY A 79 9.04 2.35 1.63
CA GLY A 79 9.92 3.47 1.93
C GLY A 79 9.14 4.77 1.84
N ILE A 80 9.38 5.72 2.72
CA ILE A 80 8.70 7.02 2.75
C ILE A 80 9.73 8.14 2.73
N GLN A 81 9.59 9.06 1.77
CA GLN A 81 10.39 10.26 1.67
C GLN A 81 9.47 11.49 1.67
N LYS A 82 9.62 12.36 2.65
CA LYS A 82 8.96 13.68 2.61
C LYS A 82 9.54 14.48 1.44
N TYR A 83 8.70 15.19 0.68
CA TYR A 83 9.21 16.04 -0.39
C TYR A 83 10.23 17.05 0.14
N GLY A 84 11.39 17.13 -0.54
CA GLY A 84 12.53 17.95 -0.14
C GLY A 84 13.47 17.31 0.89
N ALA A 85 13.09 16.20 1.52
CA ALA A 85 14.00 15.44 2.37
C ALA A 85 14.97 14.59 1.53
N LYS A 86 16.21 14.44 2.02
CA LYS A 86 17.21 13.55 1.41
C LYS A 86 16.94 12.09 1.73
N GLU A 87 16.61 11.81 2.98
CA GLU A 87 16.49 10.44 3.51
C GLU A 87 15.16 9.78 3.17
N ILE A 88 15.23 8.47 2.89
CA ILE A 88 14.06 7.59 2.74
C ILE A 88 13.93 6.78 4.02
N LYS A 89 12.84 6.98 4.76
CA LYS A 89 12.52 6.20 5.96
C LYS A 89 11.93 4.85 5.53
N ILE A 90 12.60 3.74 5.87
CA ILE A 90 12.06 2.40 5.63
C ILE A 90 11.04 2.07 6.72
N MET A 91 9.85 1.61 6.32
CA MET A 91 8.80 1.20 7.24
C MET A 91 9.01 -0.23 7.74
N PRO A 92 8.60 -0.56 8.97
CA PRO A 92 8.73 -1.90 9.52
C PRO A 92 7.79 -2.94 8.87
N LEU A 93 6.77 -2.51 8.13
CA LEU A 93 5.81 -3.40 7.47
C LEU A 93 6.46 -4.14 6.30
N ILE A 94 6.32 -5.47 6.30
CA ILE A 94 6.78 -6.37 5.23
C ILE A 94 5.60 -7.19 4.73
N LEU A 95 5.34 -7.15 3.42
CA LEU A 95 4.36 -7.99 2.74
C LEU A 95 5.08 -9.19 2.13
N LYS A 96 5.11 -10.28 2.90
CA LYS A 96 5.82 -11.51 2.52
C LYS A 96 5.17 -12.19 1.32
N GLY A 97 5.99 -12.61 0.35
CA GLY A 97 5.55 -13.35 -0.84
C GLY A 97 4.44 -12.68 -1.63
N TYR A 98 4.37 -11.35 -1.63
CA TYR A 98 3.30 -10.62 -2.29
C TYR A 98 3.46 -10.68 -3.82
N PRO A 99 2.42 -11.08 -4.57
CA PRO A 99 2.46 -11.14 -6.03
C PRO A 99 2.11 -9.76 -6.64
N LEU A 100 3.11 -8.90 -6.82
CA LEU A 100 2.93 -7.62 -7.48
C LEU A 100 2.65 -7.84 -8.97
N ASN A 101 1.42 -7.59 -9.40
CA ASN A 101 1.10 -7.44 -10.83
C ASN A 101 1.23 -5.95 -11.21
N GLU A 102 2.32 -5.61 -11.91
CA GLU A 102 2.61 -4.25 -12.37
C GLU A 102 1.66 -3.82 -13.48
N THR A 103 1.36 -4.72 -14.43
CA THR A 103 0.47 -4.45 -15.57
C THR A 103 -0.92 -4.02 -15.09
N LYS A 104 -1.45 -4.71 -14.08
CA LYS A 104 -2.78 -4.43 -13.50
C LYS A 104 -2.75 -3.38 -12.37
N LYS A 105 -1.59 -2.75 -12.12
CA LYS A 105 -1.37 -1.71 -11.09
C LYS A 105 -1.95 -2.11 -9.73
N THR A 106 -1.53 -3.26 -9.22
CA THR A 106 -2.05 -3.80 -7.94
C THR A 106 -1.69 -2.96 -6.72
N VAL A 107 -0.66 -2.10 -6.82
CA VAL A 107 -0.34 -1.07 -5.83
C VAL A 107 -0.54 0.30 -6.45
N PHE A 108 -1.43 1.10 -5.86
CA PHE A 108 -1.81 2.42 -6.38
C PHE A 108 -2.23 3.36 -5.25
N SER A 109 -2.54 4.61 -5.59
CA SER A 109 -3.08 5.57 -4.63
C SER A 109 -4.43 6.14 -5.07
N VAL A 110 -5.29 6.40 -4.09
CA VAL A 110 -6.59 7.06 -4.26
C VAL A 110 -6.49 8.48 -3.73
N LYS A 111 -6.69 9.45 -4.63
CA LYS A 111 -6.47 10.86 -4.34
C LYS A 111 -7.65 11.49 -3.62
N SER A 112 -7.42 11.93 -2.40
CA SER A 112 -8.38 12.72 -1.64
C SER A 112 -8.50 14.10 -2.28
N LYS A 113 -9.72 14.61 -2.42
CA LYS A 113 -9.99 15.98 -2.88
C LYS A 113 -9.96 16.98 -1.74
N SER A 114 -9.96 16.51 -0.49
CA SER A 114 -10.00 17.35 0.71
C SER A 114 -8.61 17.68 1.25
N LYS A 115 -8.42 18.90 1.78
CA LYS A 115 -7.17 19.31 2.47
C LYS A 115 -6.96 18.63 3.82
N ILE A 116 -8.03 18.10 4.43
CA ILE A 116 -7.99 17.50 5.77
C ILE A 116 -8.01 15.97 5.75
N TYR A 117 -8.11 15.35 4.57
CA TYR A 117 -8.04 13.89 4.41
C TYR A 117 -6.78 13.52 3.63
N PRO A 118 -6.03 12.51 4.11
CA PRO A 118 -4.87 12.01 3.39
C PRO A 118 -5.28 11.33 2.09
N ASP A 119 -4.31 11.15 1.19
CA ASP A 119 -4.45 10.16 0.14
C ASP A 119 -4.38 8.75 0.74
N LEU A 120 -5.05 7.81 0.08
CA LEU A 120 -4.95 6.39 0.44
C LEU A 120 -3.97 5.70 -0.49
N ILE A 121 -3.21 4.76 0.05
CA ILE A 121 -2.40 3.79 -0.67
C ILE A 121 -3.17 2.47 -0.61
N VAL A 122 -3.35 1.83 -1.76
CA VAL A 122 -4.06 0.55 -1.87
C VAL A 122 -3.06 -0.49 -2.35
N VAL A 123 -2.97 -1.59 -1.60
CA VAL A 123 -2.29 -2.82 -2.02
C VAL A 123 -3.37 -3.86 -2.23
N SER A 124 -3.59 -4.21 -3.49
CA SER A 124 -4.72 -5.05 -3.91
C SER A 124 -4.28 -6.43 -4.36
N ASN A 125 -5.00 -7.43 -3.90
CA ASN A 125 -4.92 -8.80 -4.40
C ASN A 125 -6.16 -9.11 -5.21
N GLN A 126 -5.96 -9.85 -6.30
CA GLN A 126 -7.05 -10.38 -7.08
C GLN A 126 -7.68 -11.58 -6.35
N ILE A 127 -9.00 -11.60 -6.20
CA ILE A 127 -9.73 -12.70 -5.56
C ILE A 127 -10.48 -13.58 -6.57
N ASP A 128 -10.85 -13.00 -7.72
CA ASP A 128 -11.37 -13.67 -8.90
C ASP A 128 -11.06 -12.82 -10.14
N CYS A 129 -11.52 -13.20 -11.34
CA CYS A 129 -11.16 -12.47 -12.56
C CYS A 129 -11.64 -11.02 -12.63
N ASN A 130 -12.63 -10.65 -11.82
CA ASN A 130 -13.29 -9.34 -11.86
C ASN A 130 -13.11 -8.57 -10.57
N THR A 131 -12.88 -9.25 -9.44
CA THR A 131 -12.89 -8.65 -8.12
C THR A 131 -11.50 -8.63 -7.50
N LYS A 132 -11.18 -7.53 -6.84
CA LYS A 132 -9.98 -7.31 -6.04
C LYS A 132 -10.35 -7.00 -4.61
N THR A 133 -9.49 -7.39 -3.68
CA THR A 133 -9.52 -6.90 -2.30
C THR A 133 -8.29 -6.04 -2.04
N GLY A 134 -8.50 -4.80 -1.59
CA GLY A 134 -7.44 -3.86 -1.25
C GLY A 134 -7.25 -3.70 0.24
N LYS A 135 -6.02 -3.89 0.72
CA LYS A 135 -5.57 -3.36 2.02
C LYS A 135 -5.20 -1.89 1.84
N LEU A 136 -5.70 -1.04 2.73
CA LEU A 136 -5.51 0.40 2.63
C LEU A 136 -4.53 0.90 3.69
N TYR A 137 -3.77 1.92 3.30
CA TYR A 137 -2.86 2.64 4.17
C TYR A 137 -2.98 4.13 3.90
N TYR A 138 -2.56 4.96 4.84
CA TYR A 138 -2.38 6.39 4.65
C TYR A 138 -1.14 6.86 5.39
N ILE A 139 -0.67 8.07 5.07
CA ILE A 139 0.44 8.68 5.79
C ILE A 139 -0.09 9.60 6.89
N ASN A 140 0.43 9.45 8.10
CA ASN A 140 0.19 10.36 9.22
C ASN A 140 1.52 10.83 9.78
N LYS A 141 1.87 12.11 9.58
CA LYS A 141 3.12 12.69 10.10
C LYS A 141 4.38 11.90 9.71
N GLY A 142 4.41 11.35 8.50
CA GLY A 142 5.54 10.57 7.97
C GLY A 142 5.54 9.07 8.32
N ASP A 143 4.54 8.58 9.03
CA ASP A 143 4.36 7.14 9.29
C ASP A 143 3.30 6.52 8.39
N LEU A 144 3.53 5.29 7.94
CA LEU A 144 2.55 4.47 7.23
C LEU A 144 1.55 3.88 8.24
N VAL A 145 0.30 4.30 8.16
CA VAL A 145 -0.76 3.82 9.04
C VAL A 145 -1.70 2.90 8.26
N PRO A 146 -1.90 1.65 8.70
CA PRO A 146 -2.90 0.77 8.09
C PRO A 146 -4.31 1.25 8.43
N VAL A 147 -5.22 1.09 7.47
CA VAL A 147 -6.66 1.18 7.73
C VAL A 147 -7.14 -0.21 8.14
N ASN A 148 -7.92 -0.31 9.21
CA ASN A 148 -8.36 -1.58 9.79
C ASN A 148 -9.26 -2.42 8.86
N ASN A 149 -9.86 -1.79 7.85
CA ASN A 149 -10.74 -2.43 6.89
C ASN A 149 -10.03 -2.64 5.55
N SER A 150 -10.31 -3.76 4.90
CA SER A 150 -10.08 -3.95 3.48
C SER A 150 -11.32 -3.60 2.66
N LEU A 151 -11.13 -3.31 1.38
CA LEU A 151 -12.24 -3.06 0.46
C LEU A 151 -12.25 -4.08 -0.67
N SER A 152 -13.42 -4.65 -0.94
CA SER A 152 -13.69 -5.34 -2.19
C SER A 152 -14.08 -4.33 -3.25
N PHE A 153 -13.55 -4.47 -4.46
CA PHE A 153 -13.92 -3.66 -5.59
C PHE A 153 -13.57 -4.35 -6.91
N VAL A 154 -14.34 -4.02 -7.93
CA VAL A 154 -14.06 -4.38 -9.33
C VAL A 154 -13.20 -3.30 -9.96
N SER A 155 -13.62 -2.04 -9.78
CA SER A 155 -12.90 -0.86 -10.25
C SER A 155 -12.25 -0.11 -9.10
N SER A 156 -11.08 0.49 -9.37
CA SER A 156 -10.26 1.17 -8.37
C SER A 156 -11.09 2.14 -7.52
N PRO A 157 -11.04 2.08 -6.18
CA PRO A 157 -11.83 2.97 -5.34
C PRO A 157 -11.51 4.45 -5.62
N ARG A 158 -12.49 5.33 -5.41
CA ARG A 158 -12.32 6.78 -5.63
C ARG A 158 -12.95 7.61 -4.53
N PHE A 159 -12.43 8.81 -4.31
CA PHE A 159 -13.13 9.80 -3.49
C PHE A 159 -14.15 10.58 -4.33
N ASN A 160 -15.39 10.63 -3.86
CA ASN A 160 -16.44 11.43 -4.48
C ASN A 160 -16.30 12.93 -4.15
N LYS A 161 -17.23 13.75 -4.63
CA LYS A 161 -17.19 15.21 -4.44
C LYS A 161 -17.24 15.62 -2.96
N SER A 162 -17.87 14.82 -2.11
CA SER A 162 -17.94 15.01 -0.66
C SER A 162 -16.79 14.32 0.10
N ASN A 163 -15.76 13.89 -0.62
CA ASN A 163 -14.59 13.17 -0.09
C ASN A 163 -14.96 11.92 0.71
N LYS A 164 -16.03 11.23 0.30
CA LYS A 164 -16.35 9.87 0.75
C LYS A 164 -15.76 8.87 -0.23
N LEU A 165 -15.28 7.76 0.29
CA LEU A 165 -14.66 6.71 -0.50
C LEU A 165 -15.76 5.84 -1.11
N GLU A 166 -15.71 5.63 -2.41
CA GLU A 166 -16.67 4.82 -3.16
C GLU A 166 -15.98 3.59 -3.75
N THR A 167 -16.69 2.47 -3.71
CA THR A 167 -16.31 1.22 -4.39
C THR A 167 -17.45 0.73 -5.26
N MET A 168 -17.13 0.19 -6.44
CA MET A 168 -18.07 -0.56 -7.27
C MET A 168 -17.79 -2.05 -7.15
N ASN A 169 -18.84 -2.83 -6.94
CA ASN A 169 -18.81 -4.29 -6.98
C ASN A 169 -20.01 -4.80 -7.78
N TYR A 170 -19.87 -5.99 -8.37
CA TYR A 170 -21.00 -6.72 -8.95
C TYR A 170 -20.75 -8.22 -8.80
N TYR A 171 -21.82 -9.00 -8.95
CA TYR A 171 -21.73 -10.45 -9.08
C TYR A 171 -21.98 -10.80 -10.55
N ASN A 172 -21.24 -11.78 -11.09
CA ASN A 172 -21.32 -12.22 -12.49
C ASN A 172 -22.64 -12.91 -12.87
N THR A 173 -23.68 -12.76 -12.06
CA THR A 173 -25.01 -13.33 -12.24
C THR A 173 -25.95 -12.19 -12.59
N ALA A 174 -26.63 -12.28 -13.74
CA ALA A 174 -27.49 -11.22 -14.29
C ALA A 174 -28.58 -10.76 -13.30
N ASP A 175 -28.94 -11.62 -12.34
CA ASP A 175 -29.96 -11.37 -11.33
C ASP A 175 -29.47 -10.51 -10.15
N PHE A 176 -28.16 -10.23 -10.06
CA PHE A 176 -27.59 -9.46 -8.96
C PHE A 176 -27.17 -8.06 -9.42
N PRO A 177 -27.57 -7.01 -8.66
CA PRO A 177 -27.28 -5.65 -9.06
C PRO A 177 -25.80 -5.31 -8.89
N TRP A 178 -25.34 -4.33 -9.66
CA TRP A 178 -24.13 -3.60 -9.29
C TRP A 178 -24.38 -2.83 -8.01
N VAL A 179 -23.38 -2.76 -7.14
CA VAL A 179 -23.47 -2.09 -5.84
C VAL A 179 -22.37 -1.05 -5.74
N LEU A 180 -22.77 0.21 -5.70
CA LEU A 180 -21.91 1.31 -5.26
C LEU A 180 -22.03 1.40 -3.74
N SER A 181 -20.92 1.22 -3.03
CA SER A 181 -20.86 1.39 -1.57
C SER A 181 -20.07 2.63 -1.22
N THR A 182 -20.57 3.43 -0.27
CA THR A 182 -19.96 4.67 0.18
C THR A 182 -19.47 4.54 1.62
N TYR A 183 -18.25 5.00 1.87
CA TYR A 183 -17.61 4.95 3.18
C TYR A 183 -17.05 6.31 3.58
N SER A 184 -17.03 6.59 4.88
CA SER A 184 -16.17 7.63 5.45
C SER A 184 -14.96 7.03 6.12
N LEU A 185 -13.78 7.59 5.86
CA LEU A 185 -12.58 7.30 6.64
C LEU A 185 -12.65 8.03 7.99
N ASP A 186 -12.61 7.29 9.08
CA ASP A 186 -12.41 7.83 10.42
C ASP A 186 -10.93 7.75 10.77
N LEU A 187 -10.26 8.90 10.79
CA LEU A 187 -8.82 9.00 11.10
C LEU A 187 -8.50 8.73 12.58
N LYS A 188 -9.49 8.82 13.46
CA LYS A 188 -9.30 8.62 14.91
C LYS A 188 -9.24 7.13 15.24
N SER A 189 -10.10 6.33 14.61
CA SER A 189 -10.09 4.87 14.73
C SER A 189 -9.22 4.17 13.68
N GLY A 190 -8.83 4.87 12.60
CA GLY A 190 -8.13 4.27 11.46
C GLY A 190 -9.01 3.30 10.69
N SER A 191 -10.34 3.52 10.64
CA SER A 191 -11.30 2.58 10.03
C SER A 191 -12.19 3.25 8.99
N LEU A 192 -12.76 2.44 8.10
CA LEU A 192 -13.82 2.86 7.20
C LEU A 192 -15.17 2.60 7.87
N LYS A 193 -15.99 3.64 7.97
CA LYS A 193 -17.39 3.54 8.38
C LYS A 193 -18.25 3.49 7.13
N PHE A 194 -18.99 2.40 6.96
CA PHE A 194 -20.03 2.29 5.93
C PHE A 194 -21.09 3.37 6.16
N LEU A 195 -21.48 4.07 5.09
CA LEU A 195 -22.49 5.12 5.13
C LEU A 195 -23.77 4.66 4.43
N ASP A 196 -23.65 4.27 3.16
CA ASP A 196 -24.76 3.84 2.33
C ASP A 196 -24.31 2.94 1.19
N LYS A 197 -25.31 2.37 0.50
CA LYS A 197 -25.12 1.71 -0.78
C LYS A 197 -26.24 2.07 -1.74
N LYS A 198 -25.93 2.05 -3.04
CA LYS A 198 -26.89 2.16 -4.13
C LYS A 198 -26.75 0.95 -5.04
N SER A 199 -27.88 0.40 -5.44
CA SER A 199 -27.95 -0.73 -6.35
C SER A 199 -28.38 -0.26 -7.74
N PHE A 200 -27.76 -0.81 -8.77
CA PHE A 200 -28.04 -0.49 -10.16
C PHE A 200 -28.29 -1.79 -10.94
N SER A 201 -29.10 -1.71 -11.99
CA SER A 201 -29.20 -2.82 -12.95
C SER A 201 -27.84 -3.12 -13.60
N PHE A 202 -27.71 -4.27 -14.24
CA PHE A 202 -26.48 -4.64 -14.95
C PHE A 202 -26.03 -3.58 -15.96
N GLU A 203 -26.96 -3.10 -16.80
CA GLU A 203 -26.67 -2.12 -17.85
C GLU A 203 -26.29 -0.74 -17.29
N GLU A 204 -26.97 -0.29 -16.23
CA GLU A 204 -26.63 0.97 -15.56
C GLU A 204 -25.27 0.90 -14.86
N GLY A 205 -25.02 -0.20 -14.14
CA GLY A 205 -23.74 -0.42 -13.46
C GLY A 205 -22.57 -0.46 -14.43
N LYS A 206 -22.72 -1.17 -15.56
CA LYS A 206 -21.71 -1.20 -16.63
C LYS A 206 -21.43 0.19 -17.22
N LYS A 207 -22.47 1.02 -17.42
CA LYS A 207 -22.30 2.41 -17.87
C LYS A 207 -21.55 3.27 -16.86
N ILE A 208 -21.82 3.08 -15.56
CA ILE A 208 -21.10 3.79 -14.48
C ILE A 208 -19.64 3.35 -14.44
N ASP A 209 -19.38 2.05 -14.52
CA ASP A 209 -18.04 1.46 -14.46
C ASP A 209 -17.15 1.90 -15.64
N ASN A 210 -17.71 1.96 -16.85
CA ASN A 210 -16.99 2.46 -18.03
C ASN A 210 -16.57 3.94 -17.89
N ASN A 211 -17.22 4.71 -17.02
CA ASN A 211 -16.94 6.13 -16.75
C ASN A 211 -16.33 6.36 -15.35
N TRP A 212 -15.74 5.32 -14.76
CA TRP A 212 -15.30 5.33 -13.35
C TRP A 212 -14.05 6.17 -13.08
#